data_AF-A0A4Q6BLT1-F1
#
_entry.id   AF-A0A4Q6BLT1-F1
#
_cell.length_a   1.000
_cell.length_b   1.000
_cell.length_c   1.000
_cell.angle_alpha   90.00
_cell.angle_beta   90.00
_cell.angle_gamma   90.00
#
_symmetry.space_group_name_H-M   'P 1'
#
loop_
_entity.id
_entity.type
_entity.pdbx_description
1 polymer ?
#
loop_
_entity_poly.entity_id
_entity_poly.type
_entity_poly.pdbx_seq_one_letter_code
_entity_poly.pdbx_strand_id
1 'polypeptide(L)'
;MPGFEDTNLTCFFDLERDAAVAWMKQVVVGDEDPFETALVDYQPDLQKTLPDFHATRLLFGVSPVCVTKLIREGRRLYRETGGRRVPVRRIYNRMVFDELDAKKVALPFSFTDDLDVSWCSHPNWYWTWSKFALPYLDHPSVPKTRYLSDFGTDLPEDLENYVLKPLFSFAGSGVNIDLTRAAIDAIPEAQRSGYLLQRKVEYAPVIDMPSHAEGFDPAAPGVKAECRVMLLRHSFDGPRPLRPLIVLVRSSRGKMLGVDQNRGVAQNWSGGTVALFG
;
A
#
# COMPACT_ATOMS: atom_id res chain seq x y z
N MET A 1 -14.47 23.44 -0.96
CA MET A 1 -14.72 22.31 -1.91
C MET A 1 -16.19 22.35 -2.32
N PRO A 2 -16.60 21.83 -3.51
CA PRO A 2 -18.02 21.81 -3.87
C PRO A 2 -18.84 21.12 -2.77
N GLY A 3 -19.88 21.79 -2.26
CA GLY A 3 -20.79 21.23 -1.25
C GLY A 3 -20.36 21.35 0.22
N PHE A 4 -19.21 21.99 0.53
CA PHE A 4 -18.83 22.31 1.91
C PHE A 4 -18.91 23.82 2.13
N GLU A 5 -19.64 24.24 3.19
CA GLU A 5 -19.74 25.64 3.61
C GLU A 5 -18.44 26.14 4.26
N ASP A 6 -17.68 25.23 4.87
CA ASP A 6 -16.39 25.53 5.47
C ASP A 6 -15.27 25.53 4.41
N THR A 7 -14.60 26.67 4.26
CA THR A 7 -13.47 26.84 3.34
C THR A 7 -12.12 26.46 3.95
N ASN A 8 -12.05 26.19 5.26
CA ASN A 8 -10.81 25.90 5.97
C ASN A 8 -10.49 24.39 6.02
N LEU A 9 -11.30 23.56 5.39
CA LEU A 9 -11.08 22.11 5.35
C LEU A 9 -9.87 21.75 4.47
N THR A 10 -8.95 20.98 5.04
CA THR A 10 -7.75 20.44 4.38
C THR A 10 -7.72 18.92 4.48
N CYS A 11 -7.16 18.25 3.46
CA CYS A 11 -6.91 16.79 3.50
C CYS A 11 -5.52 16.44 4.07
N PHE A 12 -4.77 17.46 4.49
CA PHE A 12 -3.45 17.31 5.09
C PHE A 12 -3.57 17.40 6.61
N PHE A 13 -2.84 16.55 7.32
CA PHE A 13 -3.01 16.37 8.76
C PHE A 13 -2.65 17.63 9.57
N ASP A 14 -1.50 18.26 9.28
CA ASP A 14 -0.96 19.39 10.05
C ASP A 14 -0.19 20.40 9.18
N LEU A 15 -0.47 20.42 7.87
CA LEU A 15 0.22 21.28 6.91
C LEU A 15 -0.74 21.90 5.92
N GLU A 16 -0.45 23.15 5.56
CA GLU A 16 -1.05 23.78 4.39
C GLU A 16 -0.64 23.04 3.11
N ARG A 17 -1.51 23.08 2.10
CA ARG A 17 -1.33 22.34 0.84
C ARG A 17 0.04 22.56 0.21
N ASP A 18 0.50 23.80 0.10
CA ASP A 18 1.77 24.10 -0.57
C ASP A 18 2.97 23.57 0.21
N ALA A 19 2.92 23.63 1.55
CA ALA A 19 3.95 23.05 2.42
C ALA A 19 3.95 21.52 2.34
N ALA A 20 2.77 20.88 2.32
CA ALA A 20 2.62 19.45 2.14
C ALA A 20 3.16 18.95 0.79
N VAL A 21 2.83 19.65 -0.30
CA VAL A 21 3.32 19.35 -1.65
C VAL A 21 4.84 19.55 -1.73
N ALA A 22 5.37 20.62 -1.14
CA ALA A 22 6.81 20.86 -1.08
C ALA A 22 7.55 19.76 -0.30
N TRP A 23 6.98 19.33 0.83
CA TRP A 23 7.57 18.26 1.62
C TRP A 23 7.52 16.90 0.91
N MET A 24 6.41 16.56 0.25
CA MET A 24 6.34 15.37 -0.62
C MET A 24 7.37 15.42 -1.74
N LYS A 25 7.52 16.56 -2.42
CA LYS A 25 8.53 16.76 -3.46
C LYS A 25 9.92 16.48 -2.91
N GLN A 26 10.23 17.03 -1.73
CA GLN A 26 11.52 16.83 -1.08
C GLN A 26 11.79 15.36 -0.74
N VAL A 27 10.78 14.59 -0.30
CA VAL A 27 10.93 13.15 -0.05
C VAL A 27 11.18 12.38 -1.35
N VAL A 28 10.38 12.66 -2.39
CA VAL A 28 10.45 11.97 -3.68
C VAL A 28 11.76 12.26 -4.41
N VAL A 29 12.17 13.53 -4.46
CA VAL A 29 13.33 14.02 -5.24
C VAL A 29 14.62 14.00 -4.42
N GLY A 30 14.55 14.13 -3.09
CA GLY A 30 15.75 14.25 -2.26
C GLY A 30 16.59 15.46 -2.65
N ASP A 31 17.90 15.26 -2.75
CA ASP A 31 18.88 16.28 -3.13
C ASP A 31 19.20 16.25 -4.65
N GLU A 32 18.47 15.46 -5.44
CA GLU A 32 18.70 15.30 -6.88
C GLU A 32 17.87 16.27 -7.73
N ASP A 33 18.16 16.33 -9.04
CA ASP A 33 17.29 17.00 -10.00
C ASP A 33 16.01 16.17 -10.26
N PRO A 34 14.80 16.77 -10.28
CA PRO A 34 13.58 16.06 -10.67
C PRO A 34 13.65 15.37 -12.04
N PHE A 35 14.41 15.93 -12.98
CA PHE A 35 14.66 15.39 -14.32
C PHE A 35 15.64 14.20 -14.31
N GLU A 36 16.49 14.09 -13.29
CA GLU A 36 17.33 12.91 -13.03
C GLU A 36 16.68 11.92 -12.03
N THR A 37 15.51 12.27 -11.50
CA THR A 37 14.66 11.40 -10.68
C THR A 37 13.64 10.67 -11.55
N ALA A 38 13.49 9.38 -11.32
CA ALA A 38 12.56 8.53 -12.08
C ALA A 38 11.57 7.81 -11.17
N LEU A 39 10.28 7.91 -11.47
CA LEU A 39 9.28 7.04 -10.89
C LEU A 39 9.31 5.71 -11.67
N VAL A 40 9.86 4.67 -11.05
CA VAL A 40 10.10 3.38 -11.71
C VAL A 40 8.98 2.40 -11.33
N ASP A 41 8.34 1.84 -12.36
CA ASP A 41 7.27 0.85 -12.26
C ASP A 41 7.38 -0.18 -13.42
N TYR A 42 6.58 -1.25 -13.40
CA TYR A 42 6.41 -2.14 -14.53
C TYR A 42 5.21 -1.70 -15.38
N GLN A 43 5.46 -1.30 -16.63
CA GLN A 43 4.42 -0.83 -17.55
C GLN A 43 3.51 0.27 -16.94
N PRO A 44 4.07 1.40 -16.50
CA PRO A 44 3.33 2.46 -15.77
C PRO A 44 2.06 2.93 -16.50
N ASP A 45 2.09 2.99 -17.84
CA ASP A 45 0.96 3.41 -18.66
C ASP A 45 -0.26 2.47 -18.60
N LEU A 46 -0.06 1.22 -18.16
CA LEU A 46 -1.10 0.20 -18.03
C LEU A 46 -1.59 0.03 -16.59
N GLN A 47 -0.99 0.74 -15.63
CA GLN A 47 -1.34 0.61 -14.22
C GLN A 47 -2.67 1.30 -13.92
N LYS A 48 -3.51 0.68 -13.09
CA LYS A 48 -4.79 1.28 -12.65
C LYS A 48 -4.59 2.62 -11.91
N THR A 49 -3.41 2.81 -11.32
CA THR A 49 -3.01 4.04 -10.64
C THR A 49 -2.38 5.07 -11.59
N LEU A 50 -2.60 4.97 -12.91
CA LEU A 50 -2.13 5.92 -13.92
C LEU A 50 -2.27 7.42 -13.49
N PRO A 51 -3.40 7.85 -12.87
CA PRO A 51 -3.51 9.22 -12.36
C PRO A 51 -2.41 9.63 -11.38
N ASP A 52 -1.91 8.73 -10.52
CA ASP A 52 -0.83 9.02 -9.56
C ASP A 52 0.48 9.37 -10.27
N PHE A 53 0.78 8.70 -11.38
CA PHE A 53 1.99 8.95 -12.17
C PHE A 53 1.92 10.33 -12.86
N HIS A 54 0.74 10.68 -13.40
CA HIS A 54 0.52 12.01 -13.96
C HIS A 54 0.59 13.09 -12.89
N ALA A 55 -0.03 12.89 -11.73
CA ALA A 55 0.02 13.82 -10.60
C ALA A 55 1.47 14.01 -10.11
N THR A 56 2.25 12.94 -10.00
CA THR A 56 3.67 13.01 -9.63
C THR A 56 4.46 13.86 -10.63
N ARG A 57 4.23 13.67 -11.93
CA ARG A 57 4.88 14.48 -12.97
C ARG A 57 4.49 15.96 -12.87
N LEU A 58 3.21 16.25 -12.70
CA LEU A 58 2.68 17.62 -12.62
C LEU A 58 3.18 18.36 -11.37
N LEU A 59 3.19 17.68 -10.22
CA LEU A 59 3.54 18.30 -8.93
C LEU A 59 5.06 18.37 -8.72
N PHE A 60 5.79 17.33 -9.14
CA PHE A 60 7.19 17.17 -8.77
C PHE A 60 8.16 17.24 -9.95
N GLY A 61 7.68 17.18 -11.19
CA GLY A 61 8.53 17.12 -12.39
C GLY A 61 9.12 15.73 -12.67
N VAL A 62 8.76 14.73 -11.86
CA VAL A 62 9.30 13.37 -11.94
C VAL A 62 8.51 12.55 -12.94
N SER A 63 9.18 12.08 -13.99
CA SER A 63 8.53 11.28 -15.03
C SER A 63 8.54 9.79 -14.71
N PRO A 64 7.45 9.05 -15.03
CA PRO A 64 7.42 7.62 -14.92
C PRO A 64 8.32 6.95 -15.97
N VAL A 65 8.91 5.82 -15.62
CA VAL A 65 9.68 4.97 -16.53
C VAL A 65 9.41 3.51 -16.24
N CYS A 66 9.28 2.71 -17.29
CA CYS A 66 9.20 1.27 -17.14
C CYS A 66 10.58 0.72 -16.77
N VAL A 67 10.67 -0.15 -15.75
CA VAL A 67 11.94 -0.74 -15.31
C VAL A 67 12.70 -1.42 -16.44
N THR A 68 12.00 -2.03 -17.40
CA THR A 68 12.59 -2.72 -18.56
C THR A 68 13.19 -1.77 -19.60
N LYS A 69 12.90 -0.46 -19.51
CA LYS A 69 13.45 0.58 -20.37
C LYS A 69 14.67 1.28 -19.76
N LEU A 70 15.06 0.92 -18.53
CA LEU A 70 16.27 1.46 -17.92
C LEU A 70 17.51 0.83 -18.56
N ILE A 71 18.50 1.67 -18.83
CA ILE A 71 19.76 1.26 -19.44
C ILE A 71 20.84 1.32 -18.36
N ARG A 72 21.50 0.19 -18.10
CA ARG A 72 22.61 0.10 -17.16
C ARG A 72 23.95 0.25 -17.86
N GLU A 73 24.84 1.07 -17.30
CA GLU A 73 26.27 1.09 -17.65
C GLU A 73 27.13 1.09 -16.39
N GLY A 74 27.79 -0.04 -16.14
CA GLY A 74 28.50 -0.27 -14.89
C GLY A 74 27.53 -0.14 -13.70
N ARG A 75 27.75 0.88 -12.88
CA ARG A 75 26.92 1.21 -11.70
C ARG A 75 25.82 2.24 -11.99
N ARG A 76 25.85 2.91 -13.15
CA ARG A 76 24.94 4.01 -13.47
C ARG A 76 23.72 3.51 -14.24
N LEU A 77 22.60 4.17 -14.03
CA LEU A 77 21.36 3.94 -14.75
C LEU A 77 21.00 5.16 -15.60
N TYR A 78 20.36 4.91 -16.74
CA TYR A 78 19.89 5.94 -17.65
C TYR A 78 18.49 5.61 -18.16
N ARG A 79 17.79 6.66 -18.61
CA ARG A 79 16.55 6.56 -19.37
C ARG A 79 16.63 7.40 -20.63
N GLU A 80 15.83 7.04 -21.62
CA GLU A 80 15.63 7.86 -22.82
C GLU A 80 14.39 8.74 -22.66
N THR A 81 14.54 10.03 -22.91
CA THR A 81 13.44 10.99 -22.94
C THR A 81 13.71 12.07 -23.97
N GLY A 82 12.75 12.33 -24.87
CA GLY A 82 12.89 13.33 -25.92
C GLY A 82 14.11 13.12 -26.84
N GLY A 83 14.47 11.86 -27.11
CA GLY A 83 15.66 11.51 -27.91
C GLY A 83 17.00 11.77 -27.21
N ARG A 84 16.99 12.13 -25.92
CA ARG A 84 18.19 12.35 -25.11
C ARG A 84 18.31 11.26 -24.06
N ARG A 85 19.56 10.89 -23.79
CA ARG A 85 19.91 10.01 -22.69
C ARG A 85 20.07 10.83 -21.42
N VAL A 86 19.35 10.46 -20.37
CA VAL A 86 19.33 11.17 -19.09
C VAL A 86 19.74 10.22 -17.98
N PRO A 87 20.70 10.59 -17.11
CA PRO A 87 21.07 9.78 -15.96
C PRO A 87 19.89 9.68 -14.99
N VAL A 88 19.76 8.52 -14.35
CA VAL A 88 18.82 8.29 -13.26
C VAL A 88 19.63 8.26 -11.97
N ARG A 89 19.60 9.35 -11.20
CA ARG A 89 20.30 9.49 -9.91
C ARG A 89 19.46 9.07 -8.72
N ARG A 90 18.13 9.14 -8.87
CA ARG A 90 17.19 8.69 -7.85
C ARG A 90 16.03 7.93 -8.42
N ILE A 91 15.66 6.86 -7.74
CA ILE A 91 14.50 6.04 -8.08
C ILE A 91 13.40 6.25 -7.05
N TYR A 92 12.28 6.83 -7.50
CA TYR A 92 11.00 6.67 -6.82
C TYR A 92 10.42 5.29 -7.20
N ASN A 93 10.72 4.29 -6.37
CA ASN A 93 10.39 2.89 -6.58
C ASN A 93 8.91 2.61 -6.27
N ARG A 94 8.15 2.20 -7.30
CA ARG A 94 6.76 1.71 -7.18
C ARG A 94 6.63 0.24 -7.60
N MET A 95 7.74 -0.46 -7.75
CA MET A 95 7.78 -1.85 -8.21
C MET A 95 7.06 -2.81 -7.27
N VAL A 96 6.35 -3.76 -7.86
CA VAL A 96 5.76 -4.92 -7.16
C VAL A 96 6.53 -6.17 -7.57
N PHE A 97 7.37 -6.69 -6.68
CA PHE A 97 8.26 -7.83 -7.00
C PHE A 97 7.50 -9.09 -7.40
N ASP A 98 6.43 -9.44 -6.68
CA ASP A 98 5.58 -10.58 -7.02
C ASP A 98 5.02 -10.51 -8.45
N GLU A 99 4.71 -9.31 -8.95
CA GLU A 99 4.23 -9.11 -10.33
C GLU A 99 5.35 -9.42 -11.34
N LEU A 100 6.58 -8.97 -11.05
CA LEU A 100 7.74 -9.24 -11.89
C LEU A 100 8.05 -10.73 -11.97
N ASP A 101 7.99 -11.41 -10.83
CA ASP A 101 8.24 -12.85 -10.74
C ASP A 101 7.17 -13.65 -11.49
N ALA A 102 5.88 -13.32 -11.26
CA ALA A 102 4.77 -13.97 -11.94
C ALA A 102 4.83 -13.81 -13.47
N LYS A 103 5.21 -12.62 -13.94
CA LYS A 103 5.36 -12.31 -15.37
C LYS A 103 6.73 -12.70 -15.93
N LYS A 104 7.65 -13.21 -15.10
CA LYS A 104 9.04 -13.57 -15.45
C LYS A 104 9.75 -12.44 -16.20
N VAL A 105 9.60 -11.22 -15.71
CA VAL A 105 10.13 -10.03 -16.36
C VAL A 105 11.66 -10.04 -16.29
N ALA A 106 12.32 -9.99 -17.45
CA ALA A 106 13.76 -9.80 -17.52
C ALA A 106 14.11 -8.35 -17.16
N LEU A 107 14.89 -8.17 -16.09
CA LEU A 107 15.31 -6.86 -15.61
C LEU A 107 16.74 -6.53 -16.07
N PRO A 108 17.05 -5.25 -16.35
CA PRO A 108 18.39 -4.82 -16.74
C PRO A 108 19.40 -4.78 -15.57
N PHE A 109 18.94 -4.93 -14.34
CA PHE A 109 19.75 -4.99 -13.11
C PHE A 109 19.01 -5.77 -12.01
N SER A 110 19.75 -6.18 -10.98
CA SER A 110 19.16 -6.67 -9.72
C SER A 110 19.01 -5.51 -8.74
N PHE A 111 17.92 -5.50 -7.96
CA PHE A 111 17.72 -4.53 -6.88
C PHE A 111 18.71 -4.67 -5.72
N THR A 112 19.51 -5.74 -5.71
CA THR A 112 20.63 -5.95 -4.79
C THR A 112 21.98 -5.52 -5.35
N ASP A 113 22.02 -5.03 -6.60
CA ASP A 113 23.26 -4.54 -7.21
C ASP A 113 23.70 -3.23 -6.56
N ASP A 114 25.01 -3.03 -6.49
CA ASP A 114 25.62 -1.80 -6.02
C ASP A 114 25.56 -0.71 -7.13
N LEU A 115 24.44 0.00 -7.17
CA LEU A 115 24.14 1.04 -8.17
C LEU A 115 24.42 2.45 -7.61
N ASP A 116 24.87 3.35 -8.48
CA ASP A 116 25.10 4.78 -8.21
C ASP A 116 23.77 5.56 -8.25
N VAL A 117 22.81 5.15 -7.40
CA VAL A 117 21.48 5.74 -7.29
C VAL A 117 21.01 5.82 -5.84
N SER A 118 20.24 6.85 -5.51
CA SER A 118 19.48 6.92 -4.27
C SER A 118 18.05 6.39 -4.46
N TRP A 119 17.39 5.98 -3.36
CA TRP A 119 16.08 5.33 -3.41
C TRP A 119 15.01 6.04 -2.59
N CYS A 120 13.78 6.01 -3.08
CA CYS A 120 12.56 6.40 -2.39
C CYS A 120 11.41 5.47 -2.82
N SER A 121 10.79 4.65 -2.01
CA SER A 121 11.33 3.91 -0.88
C SER A 121 12.33 2.82 -1.36
N HIS A 122 13.34 2.55 -0.55
CA HIS A 122 14.34 1.52 -0.85
C HIS A 122 13.70 0.13 -1.03
N PRO A 123 14.10 -0.69 -2.03
CA PRO A 123 13.55 -2.03 -2.30
C PRO A 123 13.38 -2.91 -1.05
N ASN A 124 14.38 -2.94 -0.17
CA ASN A 124 14.39 -3.70 1.09
C ASN A 124 13.22 -3.39 2.05
N TRP A 125 12.54 -2.24 1.90
CA TRP A 125 11.37 -1.91 2.71
C TRP A 125 10.22 -2.89 2.50
N TYR A 126 10.12 -3.49 1.31
CA TYR A 126 9.12 -4.50 1.01
C TYR A 126 9.12 -5.63 2.04
N TRP A 127 10.31 -6.11 2.41
CA TRP A 127 10.47 -7.19 3.38
C TRP A 127 10.29 -6.73 4.83
N THR A 128 10.81 -5.55 5.15
CA THR A 128 10.75 -4.98 6.51
C THR A 128 9.31 -4.75 6.99
N TRP A 129 8.45 -4.25 6.09
CA TRP A 129 7.05 -3.96 6.40
C TRP A 129 6.08 -5.04 5.89
N SER A 130 6.60 -6.23 5.58
CA SER A 130 5.78 -7.35 5.10
C SER A 130 4.98 -8.00 6.23
N LYS A 131 4.03 -8.87 5.85
CA LYS A 131 3.25 -9.66 6.82
C LYS A 131 4.13 -10.50 7.74
N PHE A 132 5.35 -10.83 7.31
CA PHE A 132 6.34 -11.55 8.10
C PHE A 132 6.64 -10.88 9.45
N ALA A 133 6.54 -9.55 9.53
CA ALA A 133 6.81 -8.83 10.77
C ALA A 133 5.69 -8.99 11.83
N LEU A 134 4.45 -9.31 11.42
CA LEU A 134 3.27 -9.28 12.30
C LEU A 134 3.40 -10.14 13.57
N PRO A 135 3.94 -11.38 13.54
CA PRO A 135 4.10 -12.19 14.74
C PRO A 135 5.04 -11.59 15.79
N TYR A 136 5.93 -10.67 15.40
CA TYR A 136 6.91 -10.06 16.30
C TYR A 136 6.42 -8.74 16.90
N LEU A 137 5.24 -8.26 16.50
CA LEU A 137 4.68 -7.01 17.00
C LEU A 137 3.75 -7.29 18.19
N ASP A 138 4.14 -6.82 19.38
CA ASP A 138 3.30 -6.89 20.57
C ASP A 138 2.76 -5.51 20.95
N HIS A 139 1.55 -5.22 20.48
CA HIS A 139 0.86 -3.96 20.77
C HIS A 139 -0.66 -4.17 20.76
N PRO A 140 -1.46 -3.50 21.61
CA PRO A 140 -2.92 -3.66 21.64
C PRO A 140 -3.63 -3.40 20.31
N SER A 141 -3.07 -2.50 19.48
CA SER A 141 -3.61 -2.16 18.16
C SER A 141 -3.18 -3.12 17.05
N VAL A 142 -2.34 -4.12 17.34
CA VAL A 142 -1.92 -5.12 16.35
C VAL A 142 -2.66 -6.43 16.63
N PRO A 143 -3.41 -6.97 15.64
CA PRO A 143 -4.10 -8.24 15.83
C PRO A 143 -3.10 -9.37 16.10
N LYS A 144 -3.38 -10.18 17.11
CA LYS A 144 -2.55 -11.32 17.49
C LYS A 144 -2.37 -12.24 16.28
N THR A 145 -1.11 -12.48 15.93
CA THR A 145 -0.70 -13.20 14.72
C THR A 145 0.43 -14.15 15.07
N ARG A 146 0.40 -15.37 14.54
CA ARG A 146 1.47 -16.38 14.68
C ARG A 146 1.67 -17.10 13.34
N TYR A 147 2.83 -17.73 13.15
CA TYR A 147 2.97 -18.62 11.99
C TYR A 147 2.11 -19.85 12.20
N LEU A 148 1.56 -20.39 11.12
CA LEU A 148 0.78 -21.64 11.19
C LEU A 148 1.64 -22.80 11.70
N SER A 149 2.94 -22.82 11.37
CA SER A 149 3.90 -23.80 11.88
C SER A 149 4.04 -23.79 13.40
N ASP A 150 3.82 -22.66 14.06
CA ASP A 150 4.05 -22.51 15.50
C ASP A 150 2.96 -23.20 16.35
N PHE A 151 1.84 -23.57 15.74
CA PHE A 151 0.74 -24.26 16.42
C PHE A 151 0.95 -25.78 16.48
N GLY A 152 1.75 -26.36 15.57
CA GLY A 152 1.88 -27.81 15.46
C GLY A 152 0.52 -28.50 15.33
N THR A 153 0.16 -29.32 16.31
CA THR A 153 -1.14 -29.99 16.41
C THR A 153 -2.19 -29.20 17.21
N ASP A 154 -1.78 -28.18 17.95
CA ASP A 154 -2.60 -27.39 18.88
C ASP A 154 -3.18 -26.16 18.19
N LEU A 155 -4.10 -26.39 17.25
CA LEU A 155 -4.82 -25.33 16.55
C LEU A 155 -5.97 -24.79 17.42
N PRO A 156 -6.27 -23.48 17.36
CA PRO A 156 -7.43 -22.92 18.05
C PRO A 156 -8.72 -23.64 17.64
N GLU A 157 -9.59 -23.89 18.61
CA GLU A 157 -10.91 -24.49 18.34
C GLU A 157 -11.85 -23.49 17.65
N ASP A 158 -11.68 -22.19 17.93
CA ASP A 158 -12.50 -21.07 17.43
C ASP A 158 -11.98 -20.51 16.10
N LEU A 159 -11.72 -21.38 15.10
CA LEU A 159 -11.14 -20.97 13.80
C LEU A 159 -11.95 -19.91 13.06
N GLU A 160 -13.25 -19.78 13.34
CA GLU A 160 -14.11 -18.72 12.81
C GLU A 160 -13.65 -17.31 13.21
N ASN A 161 -12.85 -17.18 14.28
CA ASN A 161 -12.27 -15.92 14.74
C ASN A 161 -10.90 -15.63 14.11
N TYR A 162 -10.44 -16.46 13.17
CA TYR A 162 -9.13 -16.35 12.55
C TYR A 162 -9.21 -16.18 11.03
N VAL A 163 -8.17 -15.57 10.48
CA VAL A 163 -7.90 -15.50 9.04
C VAL A 163 -6.55 -16.13 8.77
N LEU A 164 -6.50 -16.93 7.71
CA LEU A 164 -5.26 -17.53 7.22
C LEU A 164 -4.71 -16.67 6.09
N LYS A 165 -3.45 -16.25 6.22
CA LYS A 165 -2.78 -15.35 5.28
C LYS A 165 -1.47 -15.97 4.77
N PRO A 166 -1.32 -16.21 3.46
CA PRO A 166 -0.01 -16.55 2.90
C PRO A 166 0.95 -15.36 2.99
N LEU A 167 2.22 -15.64 3.28
CA LEU A 167 3.27 -14.60 3.36
C LEU A 167 3.52 -13.97 1.99
N PHE A 168 3.64 -14.80 0.95
CA PHE A 168 4.01 -14.41 -0.41
C PHE A 168 2.80 -14.15 -1.31
N SER A 169 1.79 -13.44 -0.80
CA SER A 169 0.62 -13.08 -1.59
C SER A 169 0.34 -11.58 -1.66
N PHE A 170 0.13 -11.10 -2.88
CA PHE A 170 -0.17 -9.71 -3.18
C PHE A 170 -1.67 -9.40 -3.13
N ALA A 171 -2.01 -8.15 -2.78
CA ALA A 171 -3.37 -7.57 -2.80
C ALA A 171 -4.50 -8.35 -2.10
N GLY A 172 -4.18 -9.22 -1.13
CA GLY A 172 -5.18 -10.04 -0.44
C GLY A 172 -5.59 -11.31 -1.20
N SER A 173 -4.89 -11.64 -2.29
CA SER A 173 -4.98 -12.96 -2.92
C SER A 173 -4.62 -14.06 -1.92
N GLY A 174 -5.40 -15.14 -1.88
CA GLY A 174 -5.14 -16.30 -1.02
C GLY A 174 -5.47 -16.12 0.47
N VAL A 175 -6.09 -14.99 0.89
CA VAL A 175 -6.56 -14.85 2.27
C VAL A 175 -7.83 -15.68 2.45
N ASN A 176 -7.79 -16.65 3.36
CA ASN A 176 -8.97 -17.44 3.74
C ASN A 176 -9.58 -16.88 5.03
N ILE A 177 -10.84 -16.48 4.95
CA ILE A 177 -11.57 -15.80 6.04
C ILE A 177 -12.56 -16.73 6.70
N ASP A 178 -13.20 -17.59 5.93
CA ASP A 178 -14.06 -18.64 6.46
C ASP A 178 -13.17 -19.87 6.68
N LEU A 179 -12.20 -19.69 7.58
CA LEU A 179 -11.17 -20.67 7.84
C LEU A 179 -11.79 -21.92 8.46
N THR A 180 -11.60 -23.04 7.79
CA THR A 180 -12.01 -24.35 8.28
C THR A 180 -10.79 -25.18 8.60
N ARG A 181 -10.98 -26.19 9.47
CA ARG A 181 -9.93 -27.15 9.79
C ARG A 181 -9.43 -27.87 8.53
N ALA A 182 -10.35 -28.27 7.65
CA ALA A 182 -10.02 -28.90 6.37
C ALA A 182 -9.10 -28.03 5.49
N ALA A 183 -9.31 -26.70 5.48
CA ALA A 183 -8.45 -25.79 4.72
C ALA A 183 -7.02 -25.72 5.28
N ILE A 184 -6.85 -25.87 6.59
CA ILE A 184 -5.52 -25.94 7.22
C ILE A 184 -4.86 -27.30 6.96
N ASP A 185 -5.62 -28.38 7.07
CA ASP A 185 -5.11 -29.74 6.89
C ASP A 185 -4.69 -30.00 5.43
N ALA A 186 -5.31 -29.30 4.47
CA ALA A 186 -4.89 -29.33 3.07
C ALA A 186 -3.49 -28.71 2.81
N ILE A 187 -2.95 -27.95 3.77
CA ILE A 187 -1.62 -27.33 3.65
C ILE A 187 -0.56 -28.30 4.19
N PRO A 188 0.37 -28.77 3.33
CA PRO A 188 1.44 -29.66 3.75
C PRO A 188 2.25 -29.05 4.88
N GLU A 189 2.63 -29.87 5.86
CA GLU A 189 3.36 -29.42 7.06
C GLU A 189 4.61 -28.60 6.72
N ALA A 190 5.40 -29.06 5.74
CA ALA A 190 6.60 -28.38 5.26
C ALA A 190 6.35 -26.97 4.68
N GLN A 191 5.10 -26.63 4.33
CA GLN A 191 4.72 -25.34 3.76
C GLN A 191 4.06 -24.42 4.79
N ARG A 192 3.76 -24.89 6.01
CA ARG A 192 3.01 -24.12 7.02
C ARG A 192 3.76 -22.89 7.53
N SER A 193 5.09 -22.86 7.46
CA SER A 193 5.90 -21.67 7.75
C SER A 193 5.64 -20.51 6.78
N GLY A 194 5.08 -20.80 5.60
CA GLY A 194 4.65 -19.83 4.60
C GLY A 194 3.31 -19.14 4.90
N TYR A 195 2.65 -19.49 6.01
CA TYR A 195 1.32 -19.00 6.36
C TYR A 195 1.27 -18.39 7.76
N LEU A 196 0.43 -17.38 7.91
CA LEU A 196 0.11 -16.74 9.17
C LEU A 196 -1.33 -17.02 9.55
N LEU A 197 -1.55 -17.33 10.82
CA LEU A 197 -2.86 -17.38 11.44
C LEU A 197 -3.03 -16.12 12.29
N GLN A 198 -3.97 -15.25 11.91
CA GLN A 198 -4.22 -13.96 12.54
C GLN A 198 -5.64 -13.87 13.08
N ARG A 199 -5.84 -13.36 14.30
CA ARG A 199 -7.21 -13.10 14.80
C ARG A 199 -7.90 -12.02 13.95
N LYS A 200 -9.17 -12.22 13.66
CA LYS A 200 -10.03 -11.26 12.95
C LYS A 200 -10.10 -9.96 13.75
N VAL A 201 -10.11 -8.85 13.02
CA VAL A 201 -10.41 -7.51 13.57
C VAL A 201 -11.87 -7.22 13.27
N GLU A 202 -12.61 -6.87 14.32
CA GLU A 202 -13.98 -6.37 14.18
C GLU A 202 -13.94 -4.87 13.92
N TYR A 203 -14.47 -4.44 12.78
CA TYR A 203 -14.57 -3.02 12.44
C TYR A 203 -15.85 -2.44 13.01
N ALA A 204 -15.71 -1.37 13.80
CA ALA A 204 -16.83 -0.65 14.37
C ALA A 204 -17.67 0.04 13.25
N PRO A 205 -19.00 -0.19 13.20
CA PRO A 205 -19.89 0.40 12.20
C PRO A 205 -20.33 1.82 12.61
N VAL A 206 -19.41 2.78 12.59
CA VAL A 206 -19.60 4.10 13.23
C VAL A 206 -20.13 5.20 12.32
N ILE A 207 -20.23 4.99 11.01
CA ILE A 207 -20.72 6.01 10.07
C ILE A 207 -22.20 5.78 9.80
N ASP A 208 -23.03 6.71 10.25
CA ASP A 208 -24.46 6.68 9.99
C ASP A 208 -24.76 6.97 8.50
N MET A 209 -25.69 6.20 7.95
CA MET A 209 -26.21 6.45 6.61
C MET A 209 -27.37 7.43 6.70
N PRO A 210 -27.41 8.50 5.88
CA PRO A 210 -28.55 9.40 5.85
C PRO A 210 -29.84 8.64 5.49
N SER A 211 -30.94 8.96 6.16
CA SER A 211 -32.23 8.26 6.00
C SER A 211 -32.81 8.33 4.58
N HIS A 212 -32.39 9.32 3.79
CA HIS A 212 -32.79 9.50 2.39
C HIS A 212 -31.83 8.82 1.40
N ALA A 213 -30.72 8.24 1.86
CA ALA A 213 -29.79 7.55 0.99
C ALA A 213 -30.39 6.24 0.47
N GLU A 214 -30.23 5.98 -0.82
CA GLU A 214 -30.68 4.73 -1.42
C GLU A 214 -29.98 3.53 -0.77
N GLY A 215 -30.78 2.56 -0.31
CA GLY A 215 -30.31 1.38 0.41
C GLY A 215 -30.14 1.57 1.92
N PHE A 216 -30.67 2.67 2.48
CA PHE A 216 -30.84 2.86 3.91
C PHE A 216 -31.80 1.82 4.49
N ASP A 217 -31.39 1.20 5.59
CA ASP A 217 -32.19 0.29 6.39
C ASP A 217 -31.96 0.68 7.86
N PRO A 218 -32.98 1.14 8.60
CA PRO A 218 -32.84 1.54 9.99
C PRO A 218 -32.45 0.37 10.92
N ALA A 219 -32.60 -0.88 10.48
CA ALA A 219 -32.18 -2.06 11.22
C ALA A 219 -30.77 -2.54 10.85
N ALA A 220 -30.16 -2.02 9.78
CA ALA A 220 -28.81 -2.40 9.37
C ALA A 220 -27.76 -1.69 10.23
N PRO A 221 -26.61 -2.33 10.52
CA PRO A 221 -25.49 -1.66 11.17
C PRO A 221 -24.96 -0.53 10.28
N GLY A 222 -24.38 0.49 10.93
CA GLY A 222 -23.72 1.61 10.26
C GLY A 222 -22.58 1.17 9.32
N VAL A 223 -22.09 2.13 8.55
CA VAL A 223 -20.99 1.92 7.61
C VAL A 223 -19.67 1.82 8.38
N LYS A 224 -18.86 0.83 8.03
CA LYS A 224 -17.53 0.61 8.61
C LYS A 224 -16.49 1.45 7.88
N ALA A 225 -15.45 1.87 8.57
CA ALA A 225 -14.35 2.65 8.01
C ALA A 225 -12.97 2.05 8.34
N GLU A 226 -12.06 2.09 7.37
CA GLU A 226 -10.64 1.83 7.53
C GLU A 226 -9.85 3.10 7.21
N CYS A 227 -9.08 3.59 8.19
CA CYS A 227 -8.20 4.74 8.00
C CYS A 227 -6.79 4.25 7.63
N ARG A 228 -6.26 4.79 6.53
CA ARG A 228 -4.89 4.55 6.05
C ARG A 228 -4.11 5.85 6.10
N VAL A 229 -3.12 5.89 6.97
CA VAL A 229 -2.29 7.08 7.19
C VAL A 229 -1.03 6.96 6.35
N MET A 230 -0.81 7.91 5.45
CA MET A 230 0.46 8.05 4.76
C MET A 230 1.46 8.74 5.69
N LEU A 231 2.51 8.02 6.06
CA LEU A 231 3.61 8.53 6.87
C LEU A 231 4.81 8.83 5.97
N LEU A 232 5.43 9.98 6.18
CA LEU A 232 6.63 10.39 5.46
C LEU A 232 7.83 10.48 6.39
N ARG A 233 8.99 10.15 5.83
CA ARG A 233 10.31 10.35 6.44
C ARG A 233 11.17 11.11 5.44
N HIS A 234 11.80 12.19 5.90
CA HIS A 234 12.61 13.07 5.07
C HIS A 234 14.01 12.49 4.77
N SER A 235 14.73 12.02 5.78
CA SER A 235 16.03 11.35 5.64
C SER A 235 16.15 10.16 6.60
N PHE A 236 17.08 9.26 6.29
CA PHE A 236 17.52 8.21 7.21
C PHE A 236 18.60 8.72 8.18
N ASP A 237 19.29 9.80 7.80
CA ASP A 237 20.33 10.44 8.60
C ASP A 237 19.68 11.42 9.58
N GLY A 238 19.27 10.90 10.74
CA GLY A 238 18.84 11.69 11.89
C GLY A 238 17.52 11.24 12.53
N PRO A 239 17.22 11.71 13.76
CA PRO A 239 16.07 11.29 14.56
C PRO A 239 14.76 11.96 14.10
N ARG A 240 14.54 12.14 12.79
CA ARG A 240 13.27 12.71 12.32
C ARG A 240 12.19 11.62 12.39
N PRO A 241 11.13 11.79 13.20
CA PRO A 241 10.06 10.81 13.30
C PRO A 241 9.29 10.70 11.98
N LEU A 242 8.67 9.55 11.76
CA LEU A 242 7.63 9.41 10.74
C LEU A 242 6.53 10.42 11.05
N ARG A 243 6.17 11.26 10.09
CA ARG A 243 5.10 12.26 10.25
C ARG A 243 3.94 11.93 9.32
N PRO A 244 2.69 11.97 9.81
CA PRO A 244 1.51 11.79 8.98
C PRO A 244 1.36 12.94 8.01
N LEU A 245 0.90 12.65 6.79
CA LEU A 245 0.57 13.68 5.81
C LEU A 245 -0.88 13.64 5.38
N ILE A 246 -1.35 12.50 4.85
CA ILE A 246 -2.72 12.33 4.35
C ILE A 246 -3.32 11.10 5.01
N VAL A 247 -4.61 11.18 5.33
CA VAL A 247 -5.40 10.03 5.78
C VAL A 247 -6.43 9.68 4.71
N LEU A 248 -6.26 8.50 4.10
CA LEU A 248 -7.26 7.94 3.21
C LEU A 248 -8.23 7.10 4.03
N VAL A 249 -9.52 7.24 3.76
CA VAL A 249 -10.56 6.47 4.44
C VAL A 249 -11.22 5.57 3.42
N ARG A 250 -11.36 4.30 3.76
CA ARG A 250 -12.15 3.35 2.96
C ARG A 250 -13.39 2.98 3.74
N SER A 251 -14.56 3.19 3.14
CA SER A 251 -15.83 2.77 3.70
C SER A 251 -16.30 1.44 3.09
N SER A 252 -16.97 0.61 3.89
CA SER A 252 -17.57 -0.63 3.42
C SER A 252 -18.81 -1.00 4.24
N ARG A 253 -19.82 -1.54 3.55
CA ARG A 253 -20.95 -2.24 4.16
C ARG A 253 -20.78 -3.76 4.15
N GLY A 254 -19.77 -4.25 3.43
CA GLY A 254 -19.46 -5.67 3.33
C GLY A 254 -18.77 -6.23 4.57
N LYS A 255 -18.65 -7.57 4.60
CA LYS A 255 -17.82 -8.27 5.59
C LYS A 255 -16.33 -7.94 5.45
N MET A 256 -15.90 -7.41 4.30
CA MET A 256 -14.51 -7.07 3.99
C MET A 256 -14.33 -5.63 3.47
N LEU A 257 -13.14 -5.10 3.71
CA LEU A 257 -12.65 -3.81 3.21
C LEU A 257 -11.63 -4.04 2.06
N GLY A 258 -12.05 -4.71 0.98
CA GLY A 258 -11.21 -5.03 -0.18
C GLY A 258 -11.85 -4.63 -1.51
N VAL A 259 -11.06 -4.07 -2.43
CA VAL A 259 -11.55 -3.54 -3.72
C VAL A 259 -12.01 -4.65 -4.67
N ASP A 260 -11.30 -5.79 -4.68
CA ASP A 260 -11.61 -6.89 -5.60
C ASP A 260 -12.77 -7.79 -5.12
N GLN A 261 -13.08 -7.77 -3.82
CA GLN A 261 -14.10 -8.62 -3.20
C GLN A 261 -15.51 -7.98 -3.22
N ASN A 262 -15.61 -6.70 -3.56
CA ASN A 262 -16.88 -5.95 -3.59
C ASN A 262 -17.42 -5.74 -5.02
N ARG A 263 -16.86 -6.42 -6.03
CA ARG A 263 -17.33 -6.35 -7.42
C ARG A 263 -18.69 -7.03 -7.54
N GLY A 264 -19.72 -6.23 -7.84
CA GLY A 264 -21.05 -6.75 -8.21
C GLY A 264 -22.19 -6.37 -7.27
N VAL A 265 -21.92 -5.68 -6.17
CA VAL A 265 -22.99 -5.07 -5.35
C VAL A 265 -22.83 -3.56 -5.43
N ALA A 266 -23.82 -2.87 -6.00
CA ALA A 266 -23.96 -1.43 -5.85
C ALA A 266 -24.22 -1.15 -4.36
N GLN A 267 -23.16 -1.13 -3.55
CA GLN A 267 -23.25 -0.72 -2.16
C GLN A 267 -22.96 0.77 -2.12
N ASN A 268 -24.02 1.56 -2.30
CA ASN A 268 -24.00 2.97 -1.89
C ASN A 268 -23.30 3.08 -0.53
N TRP A 269 -22.41 4.06 -0.39
CA TRP A 269 -21.54 4.27 0.78
C TRP A 269 -20.37 3.28 0.97
N SER A 270 -20.04 2.47 -0.04
CA SER A 270 -18.77 1.71 -0.08
C SER A 270 -17.81 2.33 -1.10
N GLY A 271 -16.59 2.68 -0.68
CA GLY A 271 -15.64 3.36 -1.56
C GLY A 271 -14.39 3.88 -0.85
N GLY A 272 -13.58 4.62 -1.58
CA GLY A 272 -12.44 5.38 -1.05
C GLY A 272 -12.77 6.86 -0.96
N THR A 273 -12.36 7.50 0.13
CA THR A 273 -12.43 8.94 0.37
C THR A 273 -11.17 9.40 1.11
N VAL A 274 -11.09 10.68 1.43
CA VAL A 274 -10.01 11.29 2.21
C VAL A 274 -10.59 11.88 3.49
N ALA A 275 -9.85 11.82 4.59
CA ALA A 275 -10.23 12.54 5.80
C ALA A 275 -9.99 14.05 5.58
N LEU A 276 -10.91 14.86 6.11
CA LEU A 276 -10.78 16.32 6.12
C LEU A 276 -10.58 16.78 7.57
N PHE A 277 -9.71 17.77 7.74
CA PHE A 277 -9.37 18.43 8.99
C PHE A 277 -9.69 19.92 8.85
N GLY A 278 -10.12 20.56 9.93
CA GLY A 278 -10.40 22.00 10.00
C GLY A 278 -9.75 22.62 11.23
#